data_AF-A0A7Y4S713-F1
#
_entry.id   AF-A0A7Y4S713-F1
#
_cell.length_a   1.000
_cell.length_b   1.000
_cell.length_c   1.000
_cell.angle_alpha   90.00
_cell.angle_beta   90.00
_cell.angle_gamma   90.00
#
_symmetry.space_group_name_H-M   'P 1'
#
loop_
_entity.id
_entity.type
_entity.pdbx_description
1 polymer ?
#
loop_
_entity_poly.entity_id
_entity_poly.type
_entity_poly.pdbx_seq_one_letter_code
_entity_poly.pdbx_strand_id
1 'polypeptide(L)'
;MWFLIPVAGLIVAGIVALVSEEESSARRNWENKYAGAKDEVENLRRNIENHLEGTRKTYDFYVLNEYYYSSFRFADNAFKLMSDSKTSLNSIKKMIGAANEKRHEIKIQLEGKIGREAKAELIKELRNLTEFRDALQLDFNKVLAQKRDFSDEVTRLNQQTEKLKNAMRESCGAKGREWYANLQQRISSRRT
;
A
#
# COMPACT_ATOMS: atom_id res chain seq x y z
N MET A 1 6.85 8.08 9.81
CA MET A 1 6.46 9.09 10.84
C MET A 1 6.40 10.47 10.19
N TRP A 2 5.25 11.14 10.20
CA TRP A 2 5.08 12.48 9.59
C TRP A 2 5.81 13.60 10.34
N PHE A 3 6.31 13.30 11.54
CA PHE A 3 7.19 14.16 12.34
C PHE A 3 8.57 14.44 11.71
N LEU A 4 8.90 13.81 10.57
CA LEU A 4 10.15 14.07 9.84
C LEU A 4 10.05 15.21 8.82
N ILE A 5 8.88 15.85 8.67
CA ILE A 5 8.80 17.12 7.94
C ILE A 5 9.26 18.20 8.92
N PRO A 6 10.45 18.81 8.75
CA PRO A 6 11.05 19.72 9.73
C PRO A 6 10.41 21.10 9.60
N VAL A 7 9.10 21.18 9.81
CA VAL A 7 8.34 22.42 9.73
C VAL A 7 7.77 22.72 11.11
N ALA A 8 8.44 23.63 11.80
CA ALA A 8 8.03 24.11 13.12
C ALA A 8 6.85 25.09 13.00
N GLY A 9 5.77 24.87 13.75
CA GLY A 9 4.66 25.82 13.87
C GLY A 9 3.40 25.21 14.48
N LEU A 10 2.69 25.97 15.32
CA LEU A 10 1.47 25.52 16.00
C LEU A 10 0.37 25.10 15.03
N ILE A 11 0.24 25.78 13.88
CA ILE A 11 -0.76 25.43 12.87
C ILE A 11 -0.47 24.05 12.25
N VAL A 12 0.80 23.76 11.94
CA VAL A 12 1.22 22.45 11.41
C VAL A 12 0.92 21.36 12.44
N ALA A 13 1.24 21.58 13.71
CA ALA A 13 0.90 20.66 14.80
C ALA A 13 -0.62 20.41 14.90
N GLY A 14 -1.43 21.46 14.76
CA GLY A 14 -2.89 21.34 14.72
C GLY A 14 -3.39 20.50 13.55
N ILE A 15 -2.80 20.62 12.36
CA ILE A 15 -3.16 19.79 11.20
C ILE A 15 -2.78 18.32 11.42
N VAL A 16 -1.60 18.05 11.97
CA VAL A 16 -1.15 16.69 12.29
C VAL A 16 -2.05 16.04 13.35
N ALA A 17 -2.55 16.82 14.32
CA ALA A 17 -3.48 16.32 15.34
C ALA A 17 -4.86 15.90 14.78
N LEU A 18 -5.20 16.26 13.54
CA LEU A 18 -6.42 15.77 12.89
C LEU A 18 -6.38 14.28 12.56
N VAL A 19 -5.19 13.68 12.55
CA VAL A 19 -4.95 12.30 12.15
C VAL A 19 -5.32 11.36 13.29
N SER A 20 -6.15 10.36 13.02
CA SER A 20 -6.51 9.38 14.04
C SER A 20 -5.35 8.43 14.34
N GLU A 21 -5.44 7.73 15.48
CA GLU A 21 -4.48 6.67 15.81
C GLU A 21 -4.51 5.54 14.77
N GLU A 22 -5.69 5.21 14.23
CA GLU A 22 -5.86 4.23 13.16
C GLU A 22 -5.12 4.66 11.89
N GLU A 23 -5.28 5.91 11.45
CA GLU A 23 -4.60 6.46 10.28
C GLU A 23 -3.07 6.46 10.47
N SER A 24 -2.62 6.83 11.67
CA SER A 24 -1.21 6.79 12.06
C SER A 24 -0.65 5.37 12.08
N SER A 25 -1.43 4.40 12.56
CA SER A 25 -1.07 2.99 12.60
C SER A 25 -0.99 2.39 11.20
N ALA A 26 -1.99 2.64 10.36
CA ALA A 26 -2.00 2.23 8.96
C ALA A 26 -0.77 2.77 8.21
N ARG A 27 -0.41 4.04 8.46
CA ARG A 27 0.82 4.62 7.90
C ARG A 27 2.08 3.88 8.34
N ARG A 28 2.24 3.64 9.65
CA ARG A 28 3.40 2.92 10.19
C ARG A 28 3.50 1.50 9.64
N ASN A 29 2.36 0.81 9.55
CA ASN A 29 2.28 -0.54 9.00
C ASN A 29 2.73 -0.55 7.53
N TRP A 30 2.25 0.38 6.72
CA TRP A 30 2.68 0.52 5.33
C TRP A 30 4.19 0.78 5.21
N GLU A 31 4.70 1.79 5.92
CA GLU A 31 6.13 2.15 5.88
C GLU A 31 7.03 0.99 6.28
N ASN A 32 6.66 0.26 7.33
CA ASN A 32 7.50 -0.80 7.89
C ASN A 32 7.45 -2.10 7.09
N LYS A 33 6.33 -2.39 6.40
CA LYS A 33 6.09 -3.69 5.77
C LYS A 33 6.20 -3.68 4.26
N TYR A 34 6.01 -2.54 3.59
CA TYR A 34 5.99 -2.46 2.13
C TYR A 34 7.23 -3.08 1.48
N ALA A 35 8.43 -2.71 1.92
CA ALA A 35 9.67 -3.21 1.30
C ALA A 35 9.81 -4.73 1.44
N GLY A 36 9.61 -5.27 2.65
CA GLY A 36 9.68 -6.71 2.89
C GLY A 36 8.59 -7.48 2.13
N ALA A 37 7.37 -6.96 2.09
CA ALA A 37 6.28 -7.57 1.32
C ALA A 37 6.56 -7.54 -0.19
N LYS A 38 7.19 -6.48 -0.70
CA LYS A 38 7.61 -6.38 -2.09
C LYS A 38 8.68 -7.43 -2.43
N ASP A 39 9.70 -7.55 -1.59
CA ASP A 39 10.75 -8.55 -1.78
C ASP A 39 10.18 -9.98 -1.69
N GLU A 40 9.24 -10.22 -0.77
CA GLU A 40 8.56 -11.51 -0.63
C GLU A 40 7.75 -11.89 -1.87
N VAL A 41 6.95 -10.96 -2.43
CA VAL A 41 6.20 -11.24 -3.67
C VAL A 41 7.15 -11.50 -4.84
N GLU A 42 8.18 -10.68 -5.01
CA GLU A 42 9.14 -10.88 -6.10
C GLU A 42 9.85 -12.24 -6.00
N ASN A 43 10.29 -12.61 -4.80
CA ASN A 43 10.95 -13.90 -4.56
C ASN A 43 10.01 -15.08 -4.81
N LEU A 44 8.78 -15.01 -4.28
CA LEU A 44 7.78 -16.06 -4.51
C LEU A 44 7.46 -16.20 -6.00
N ARG A 45 7.31 -15.08 -6.72
CA ARG A 45 7.07 -15.08 -8.16
C ARG A 45 8.22 -15.72 -8.95
N ARG A 46 9.47 -15.37 -8.64
CA ARG A 46 10.65 -15.97 -9.28
C ARG A 46 10.73 -17.47 -9.03
N ASN A 47 10.44 -17.91 -7.80
CA ASN A 47 10.42 -19.33 -7.45
C ASN A 47 9.36 -20.11 -8.24
N ILE A 48 8.16 -19.55 -8.35
CA ILE A 48 7.08 -20.14 -9.14
C ILE A 48 7.45 -20.22 -10.62
N GLU A 49 8.00 -19.14 -11.17
CA GLU A 49 8.42 -19.08 -12.58
C GLU A 49 9.51 -20.10 -12.90
N ASN A 50 10.58 -20.13 -12.11
CA ASN A 50 11.66 -21.11 -12.25
C ASN A 50 11.16 -22.57 -12.20
N HIS A 51 10.14 -22.84 -11.37
CA HIS A 51 9.59 -24.19 -11.26
C HIS A 51 8.65 -24.55 -12.41
N LEU A 52 8.02 -23.56 -13.07
CA LEU A 52 7.10 -23.75 -14.19
C LEU A 52 7.79 -23.69 -15.57
N GLU A 53 8.96 -23.05 -15.69
CA GLU A 53 9.71 -22.94 -16.95
C GLU A 53 10.48 -24.22 -17.32
N GLY A 54 10.62 -25.17 -16.39
CA GLY A 54 11.22 -26.46 -16.69
C GLY A 54 10.37 -27.23 -17.70
N THR A 55 10.97 -27.72 -18.79
CA THR A 55 10.32 -28.61 -19.77
C THR A 55 10.09 -30.02 -19.22
N ARG A 56 9.49 -30.12 -18.03
CA ARG A 56 9.23 -31.37 -17.33
C ARG A 56 7.86 -31.90 -17.74
N LYS A 57 7.79 -33.18 -18.11
CA LYS A 57 6.52 -33.87 -18.39
C LYS A 57 5.68 -34.08 -17.13
N THR A 58 6.31 -34.05 -15.96
CA THR A 58 5.67 -34.24 -14.66
C THR A 58 6.30 -33.33 -13.62
N TYR A 59 5.49 -32.68 -12.80
CA TYR A 59 5.94 -31.88 -11.65
C TYR A 59 5.71 -32.61 -10.34
N ASP A 60 6.50 -32.26 -9.32
CA ASP A 60 6.23 -32.67 -7.95
C ASP A 60 5.00 -31.92 -7.42
N PHE A 61 3.94 -32.67 -7.16
CA PHE A 61 2.69 -32.14 -6.62
C PHE A 61 2.90 -31.36 -5.32
N TYR A 62 3.72 -31.86 -4.41
CA TYR A 62 3.87 -31.28 -3.08
C TYR A 62 4.56 -29.91 -3.15
N VAL A 63 5.55 -29.78 -4.02
CA VAL A 63 6.25 -28.52 -4.26
C VAL A 63 5.31 -27.47 -4.87
N LEU A 64 4.55 -27.82 -5.91
CA LEU A 64 3.59 -26.89 -6.51
C LEU A 64 2.46 -26.51 -5.54
N ASN A 65 2.02 -27.46 -4.71
CA ASN A 65 1.01 -27.23 -3.68
C ASN A 65 1.53 -26.29 -2.58
N GLU A 66 2.79 -26.40 -2.17
CA GLU A 66 3.43 -25.49 -1.23
C GLU A 66 3.49 -24.06 -1.78
N TYR A 67 3.86 -23.88 -3.05
CA TYR A 67 3.81 -22.57 -3.69
C TYR A 67 2.39 -22.02 -3.77
N TYR A 68 1.40 -22.85 -4.11
CA TYR A 68 -0.01 -22.42 -4.10
C TYR A 68 -0.46 -21.89 -2.73
N TYR A 69 -0.18 -22.61 -1.65
CA TYR A 69 -0.54 -22.17 -0.30
C TYR A 69 0.25 -20.93 0.14
N SER A 70 1.50 -20.80 -0.29
CA SER A 70 2.31 -19.61 -0.02
C SER A 70 1.76 -18.39 -0.75
N SER A 71 1.38 -18.51 -2.02
CA SER A 71 0.69 -17.44 -2.76
C SER A 71 -0.62 -17.02 -2.11
N PHE A 72 -1.41 -17.99 -1.65
CA PHE A 72 -2.68 -17.70 -0.99
C PHE A 72 -2.48 -16.93 0.33
N ARG A 73 -1.54 -17.37 1.18
CA ARG A 73 -1.18 -16.66 2.43
C ARG A 73 -0.66 -15.25 2.16
N PHE A 74 0.16 -15.11 1.13
CA PHE A 74 0.67 -13.80 0.73
C PHE A 74 -0.46 -12.86 0.29
N ALA A 75 -1.44 -13.35 -0.47
CA ALA A 75 -2.56 -12.54 -0.94
C ALA A 75 -3.39 -11.93 0.20
N ASP A 76 -3.62 -12.67 1.29
CA ASP A 76 -4.33 -12.16 2.47
C ASP A 76 -3.55 -11.02 3.16
N ASN A 77 -2.24 -11.16 3.27
CA ASN A 77 -1.36 -10.13 3.84
C ASN A 77 -1.27 -8.91 2.91
N ALA A 78 -1.15 -9.14 1.60
CA ALA A 78 -1.11 -8.09 0.60
C ALA A 78 -2.42 -7.26 0.60
N PHE A 79 -3.57 -7.90 0.74
CA PHE A 79 -4.86 -7.21 0.83
C PHE A 79 -4.91 -6.25 2.03
N LYS A 80 -4.49 -6.71 3.22
CA LYS A 80 -4.41 -5.86 4.43
C LYS A 80 -3.46 -4.69 4.22
N LEU A 81 -2.28 -4.95 3.67
CA LEU A 81 -1.27 -3.92 3.43
C LEU A 81 -1.73 -2.89 2.39
N MET A 82 -2.45 -3.33 1.35
CA MET A 82 -3.10 -2.43 0.39
C MET A 82 -4.20 -1.59 1.05
N SER A 83 -4.95 -2.14 2.01
CA SER A 83 -5.92 -1.37 2.81
C SER A 83 -5.22 -0.28 3.62
N ASP A 84 -4.14 -0.63 4.33
CA ASP A 84 -3.32 0.31 5.11
C ASP A 84 -2.79 1.46 4.22
N SER A 85 -2.35 1.15 3.00
CA SER A 85 -1.91 2.16 2.03
C SER A 85 -3.02 3.15 1.65
N LYS A 86 -4.26 2.66 1.49
CA LYS A 86 -5.42 3.49 1.13
C LYS A 86 -5.80 4.41 2.29
N THR A 87 -5.80 3.88 3.51
CA THR A 87 -6.02 4.67 4.72
C THR A 87 -4.94 5.73 4.87
N SER A 88 -3.67 5.38 4.66
CA SER A 88 -2.57 6.35 4.67
C SER A 88 -2.76 7.46 3.62
N LEU A 89 -3.08 7.12 2.36
CA LEU A 89 -3.30 8.10 1.29
C LEU A 89 -4.44 9.06 1.62
N ASN A 90 -5.55 8.55 2.17
CA ASN A 90 -6.69 9.37 2.57
C ASN A 90 -6.31 10.35 3.68
N SER A 91 -5.55 9.89 4.67
CA SER A 91 -5.09 10.75 5.75
C SER A 91 -4.13 11.86 5.25
N ILE A 92 -3.23 11.55 4.30
CA ILE A 92 -2.37 12.58 3.68
C ILE A 92 -3.23 13.60 2.94
N LYS A 93 -4.22 13.13 2.16
CA LYS A 93 -5.14 14.01 1.44
C LYS A 93 -5.92 14.93 2.38
N LYS A 94 -6.38 14.41 3.52
CA LYS A 94 -7.06 15.17 4.56
C LYS A 94 -6.18 16.30 5.10
N MET A 95 -4.93 16.02 5.45
CA MET A 95 -4.00 17.05 5.89
C MET A 95 -3.65 18.07 4.80
N ILE A 96 -3.50 17.65 3.54
CA ILE A 96 -3.31 18.59 2.41
C ILE A 96 -4.51 19.54 2.30
N GLY A 97 -5.73 19.02 2.48
CA GLY A 97 -6.96 19.81 2.53
C GLY A 97 -6.90 20.87 3.64
N ALA A 98 -6.64 20.43 4.88
CA ALA A 98 -6.53 21.33 6.03
C ALA A 98 -5.41 22.38 5.86
N ALA A 99 -4.27 22.00 5.30
CA ALA A 99 -3.19 22.93 4.99
C ALA A 99 -3.61 23.99 3.94
N ASN A 100 -4.36 23.60 2.91
CA ASN A 100 -4.87 24.54 1.92
C ASN A 100 -5.90 25.52 2.50
N GLU A 101 -6.79 25.02 3.36
CA GLU A 101 -7.77 25.86 4.08
C GLU A 101 -7.05 26.90 4.95
N LYS A 102 -6.09 26.49 5.78
CA LYS A 102 -5.32 27.41 6.61
C LYS A 102 -4.48 28.41 5.81
N ARG A 103 -3.90 27.99 4.68
CA ARG A 103 -3.20 28.92 3.78
C ARG A 103 -4.16 29.96 3.20
N HIS A 104 -5.39 29.58 2.87
CA HIS A 104 -6.39 30.52 2.38
C HIS A 104 -6.81 31.53 3.45
N GLU A 105 -7.08 31.06 4.68
CA GLU A 105 -7.39 31.92 5.83
C GLU A 105 -6.28 32.96 6.09
N ILE A 106 -5.01 32.54 6.09
CA ILE A 106 -3.88 33.46 6.32
C ILE A 106 -3.77 34.49 5.20
N LYS A 107 -4.02 34.11 3.94
CA LYS A 107 -4.01 35.06 2.82
C LYS A 107 -5.06 36.16 2.99
N ILE A 108 -6.27 35.80 3.41
CA ILE A 108 -7.33 36.77 3.71
C ILE A 108 -6.89 37.71 4.85
N GLN A 109 -6.27 37.19 5.90
CA GLN A 109 -5.76 38.02 7.00
C GLN A 109 -4.67 39.01 6.55
N LEU A 110 -3.80 38.59 5.63
CA LEU A 110 -2.73 39.43 5.07
C LEU A 110 -3.25 40.59 4.20
N GLU A 111 -4.46 40.48 3.65
CA GLU A 111 -5.14 41.56 2.91
C GLU A 111 -5.74 42.62 3.85
N GLY A 112 -5.94 42.28 5.12
CA GLY A 112 -6.45 43.18 6.15
C GLY A 112 -5.44 44.23 6.62
N LYS A 113 -5.94 45.23 7.35
CA LYS A 113 -5.08 46.20 8.06
C LYS A 113 -4.54 45.55 9.34
N ILE A 114 -3.38 44.93 9.24
CA ILE A 114 -2.67 44.30 10.35
C ILE A 114 -1.33 45.00 10.65
N GLY A 115 -0.89 44.92 11.91
CA GLY A 115 0.40 45.47 12.33
C GLY A 115 1.59 44.78 11.65
N ARG A 116 2.72 45.48 11.55
CA ARG A 116 3.94 44.98 10.87
C ARG A 116 4.44 43.65 11.43
N GLU A 117 4.43 43.50 12.76
CA GLU A 117 4.88 42.29 13.45
C GLU A 117 3.95 41.10 13.19
N ALA A 118 2.63 41.30 13.37
CA ALA A 118 1.63 40.29 13.04
C ALA A 118 1.69 39.85 11.57
N LYS A 119 1.93 40.81 10.66
CA LYS A 119 2.13 40.51 9.23
C LYS A 119 3.36 39.64 9.00
N ALA A 120 4.46 39.90 9.69
CA ALA A 120 5.68 39.11 9.56
C ALA A 120 5.48 37.66 10.05
N GLU A 121 4.78 37.47 11.18
CA GLU A 121 4.45 36.12 11.67
C GLU A 121 3.51 35.37 10.72
N LEU A 122 2.47 36.01 10.20
CA LEU A 122 1.57 35.36 9.21
C LEU A 122 2.29 34.98 7.92
N ILE A 123 3.24 35.79 7.44
CA ILE A 123 4.07 35.43 6.27
C ILE A 123 4.93 34.20 6.56
N LYS A 124 5.53 34.15 7.76
CA LYS A 124 6.34 33.01 8.21
C LYS A 124 5.49 31.74 8.33
N GLU A 125 4.29 31.84 8.92
CA GLU A 125 3.34 30.73 9.00
C GLU A 125 2.89 30.25 7.62
N LEU A 126 2.60 31.18 6.70
CA LEU A 126 2.22 30.85 5.32
C LEU A 126 3.34 30.11 4.58
N ARG A 127 4.60 30.51 4.79
CA ARG A 127 5.76 29.82 4.24
C ARG A 127 5.86 28.40 4.79
N ASN A 128 5.82 28.26 6.11
CA ASN A 128 5.87 26.97 6.79
C ASN A 128 4.74 26.03 6.33
N LEU A 129 3.50 26.51 6.23
CA LEU A 129 2.38 25.73 5.71
C LEU A 129 2.56 25.30 4.25
N THR A 130 3.19 26.16 3.43
CA THR A 130 3.45 25.83 2.02
C THR A 130 4.49 24.71 1.94
N GLU A 131 5.60 24.82 2.68
CA GLU A 131 6.62 23.78 2.77
C GLU A 131 6.04 22.45 3.30
N PHE A 132 5.23 22.50 4.35
CA PHE A 132 4.54 21.33 4.89
C PHE A 132 3.62 20.69 3.86
N ARG A 133 2.76 21.47 3.19
CA ARG A 133 1.85 20.98 2.15
C ARG A 133 2.61 20.33 1.00
N ASP A 134 3.71 20.91 0.57
CA ASP A 134 4.51 20.38 -0.54
C ASP A 134 5.20 19.07 -0.14
N ALA A 135 5.71 18.98 1.09
CA ALA A 135 6.22 17.72 1.64
C ALA A 135 5.13 16.63 1.72
N LEU A 136 3.91 16.98 2.12
CA LEU A 136 2.77 16.05 2.08
C LEU A 136 2.43 15.59 0.66
N GLN A 137 2.51 16.50 -0.32
CA GLN A 137 2.26 16.16 -1.72
C GLN A 137 3.30 15.18 -2.27
N LEU A 138 4.58 15.37 -1.92
CA LEU A 138 5.64 14.44 -2.26
C LEU A 138 5.42 13.06 -1.61
N ASP A 139 5.06 13.04 -0.33
CA ASP A 139 4.78 11.79 0.39
C ASP A 139 3.55 11.06 -0.19
N PHE A 140 2.49 11.78 -0.53
CA PHE A 140 1.33 11.22 -1.22
C PHE A 140 1.72 10.53 -2.52
N ASN A 141 2.51 11.21 -3.36
CA ASN A 141 2.96 10.68 -4.64
C ASN A 141 3.83 9.43 -4.45
N LYS A 142 4.70 9.43 -3.44
CA LYS A 142 5.53 8.27 -3.07
C LYS A 142 4.67 7.06 -2.70
N VAL A 143 3.74 7.21 -1.77
CA VAL A 143 2.85 6.10 -1.35
C VAL A 143 2.01 5.62 -2.53
N LEU A 144 1.51 6.53 -3.36
CA LEU A 144 0.71 6.18 -4.53
C LEU A 144 1.51 5.34 -5.52
N ALA A 145 2.76 5.71 -5.79
CA ALA A 145 3.66 4.96 -6.66
C ALA A 145 3.95 3.56 -6.08
N GLN A 146 4.31 3.49 -4.79
CA GLN A 146 4.55 2.22 -4.09
C GLN A 146 3.33 1.29 -4.13
N LYS A 147 2.13 1.84 -3.90
CA LYS A 147 0.88 1.08 -3.95
C LYS A 147 0.60 0.51 -5.34
N ARG A 148 0.82 1.30 -6.40
CA ARG A 148 0.62 0.85 -7.80
C ARG A 148 1.56 -0.30 -8.12
N ASP A 149 2.84 -0.10 -7.86
CA ASP A 149 3.90 -1.09 -8.04
C ASP A 149 3.59 -2.40 -7.27
N PHE A 150 3.22 -2.31 -6.00
CA PHE A 150 2.83 -3.47 -5.21
C PHE A 150 1.58 -4.18 -5.77
N SER A 151 0.58 -3.42 -6.22
CA SER A 151 -0.64 -3.96 -6.82
C SER A 151 -0.35 -4.72 -8.12
N ASP A 152 0.59 -4.24 -8.92
CA ASP A 152 1.00 -4.90 -10.16
C ASP A 152 1.70 -6.23 -9.84
N GLU A 153 2.58 -6.26 -8.85
CA GLU A 153 3.25 -7.49 -8.40
C GLU A 153 2.26 -8.53 -7.84
N VAL A 154 1.30 -8.10 -7.01
CA VAL A 154 0.22 -8.98 -6.51
C VAL A 154 -0.63 -9.52 -7.67
N THR A 155 -0.94 -8.69 -8.66
CA THR A 155 -1.71 -9.11 -9.84
C THR A 155 -0.97 -10.18 -10.63
N ARG A 156 0.33 -10.00 -10.83
CA ARG A 156 1.17 -10.98 -11.53
C ARG A 156 1.32 -12.28 -10.72
N LEU A 157 1.46 -12.21 -9.39
CA LEU A 157 1.46 -13.39 -8.52
C LEU A 157 0.14 -14.17 -8.64
N ASN A 158 -1.00 -13.47 -8.67
CA ASN A 158 -2.32 -14.11 -8.85
C ASN A 158 -2.39 -14.85 -10.19
N GLN A 159 -1.90 -14.24 -11.28
CA GLN A 159 -1.82 -14.90 -12.59
C GLN A 159 -0.92 -16.14 -12.56
N GLN A 160 0.25 -16.08 -11.91
CA GLN A 160 1.13 -17.23 -11.73
C GLN A 160 0.50 -18.31 -10.85
N THR A 161 -0.31 -17.93 -9.87
CA THR A 161 -1.07 -18.86 -9.02
C THR A 161 -2.14 -19.61 -9.80
N GLU A 162 -2.81 -18.95 -10.76
CA GLU A 162 -3.69 -19.64 -11.71
C GLU A 162 -2.92 -20.64 -12.57
N LYS A 163 -1.73 -20.27 -13.07
CA LYS A 163 -0.86 -21.20 -13.81
C LYS A 163 -0.45 -22.41 -12.97
N LEU A 164 -0.10 -22.21 -11.70
CA LEU A 164 0.20 -23.30 -10.76
C LEU A 164 -0.96 -24.29 -10.64
N LYS A 165 -2.19 -23.81 -10.46
CA LYS A 165 -3.37 -24.67 -10.36
C LYS A 165 -3.54 -25.54 -11.60
N ASN A 166 -3.36 -24.96 -12.79
CA ASN A 166 -3.46 -25.68 -14.05
C ASN A 166 -2.33 -26.72 -14.18
N ALA A 167 -1.09 -26.34 -13.86
CA ALA A 167 0.06 -27.23 -13.87
C ALA A 167 -0.13 -28.43 -12.91
N MET A 168 -0.61 -28.18 -11.70
CA MET A 168 -0.95 -29.24 -10.74
C MET A 168 -2.02 -30.18 -11.30
N ARG A 169 -3.09 -29.64 -11.90
CA ARG A 169 -4.17 -30.44 -12.50
C ARG A 169 -3.67 -31.34 -13.64
N GLU A 170 -2.84 -30.79 -14.52
CA GLU A 170 -2.49 -31.42 -15.80
C GLU A 170 -1.24 -32.30 -15.71
N SER A 171 -0.29 -31.96 -14.84
CA SER A 171 1.07 -32.52 -14.85
C SER A 171 1.47 -33.24 -13.56
N CYS A 172 0.55 -33.42 -12.59
CA CYS A 172 0.79 -34.17 -11.35
C CYS A 172 -0.06 -35.46 -11.21
N GLY A 173 -0.66 -35.93 -12.30
CA GLY A 173 -1.42 -37.19 -12.32
C GLY A 173 -2.70 -37.15 -11.47
N ALA A 174 -3.09 -38.31 -10.91
CA ALA A 174 -4.35 -38.46 -10.17
C ALA A 174 -4.47 -37.53 -8.95
N LYS A 175 -3.39 -37.38 -8.18
CA LYS A 175 -3.35 -36.49 -7.00
C LYS A 175 -3.66 -35.04 -7.36
N GLY A 176 -3.07 -34.54 -8.45
CA GLY A 176 -3.31 -33.18 -8.94
C GLY A 176 -4.76 -32.95 -9.38
N ARG A 177 -5.36 -33.92 -10.09
CA ARG A 177 -6.77 -33.86 -10.50
C ARG A 177 -7.74 -33.88 -9.32
N GLU A 178 -7.50 -34.77 -8.36
CA GLU A 178 -8.30 -34.88 -7.14
C GLU A 178 -8.24 -33.58 -6.32
N TRP A 179 -7.04 -33.06 -6.10
CA TRP A 179 -6.84 -31.78 -5.42
C TRP A 179 -7.60 -30.64 -6.10
N TYR A 180 -7.54 -30.55 -7.44
CA TYR A 180 -8.23 -29.52 -8.19
C TYR A 180 -9.75 -29.65 -8.08
N ALA A 181 -10.29 -30.88 -8.16
CA ALA A 181 -11.72 -31.14 -7.96
C ALA A 181 -12.18 -30.70 -6.56
N ASN A 182 -11.43 -31.06 -5.51
CA ASN A 182 -11.71 -30.66 -4.13
C ASN A 182 -11.61 -29.14 -3.94
N LEU A 183 -10.69 -28.46 -4.64
CA LEU A 183 -10.62 -27.00 -4.65
C LEU A 183 -11.87 -26.37 -5.27
N GLN A 184 -12.32 -26.87 -6.43
CA GLN A 184 -13.53 -26.35 -7.09
C GLN A 184 -14.79 -26.55 -6.24
N GLN A 185 -14.93 -27.71 -5.58
CA GLN A 185 -16.04 -27.97 -4.67
C GLN A 185 -16.06 -26.98 -3.49
N ARG A 186 -14.89 -26.66 -2.92
CA ARG A 186 -14.80 -25.65 -1.85
C ARG A 186 -15.13 -24.23 -2.33
N ILE A 187 -14.83 -23.91 -3.59
CA ILE A 187 -15.16 -22.61 -4.18
C ILE A 187 -16.66 -22.51 -4.44
N SER A 188 -17.29 -23.55 -4.98
CA SER A 188 -18.74 -23.55 -5.25
C SER A 188 -19.55 -23.47 -3.96
N SER A 189 -19.16 -24.22 -2.91
CA SER A 189 -19.87 -24.22 -1.63
C SER A 189 -19.80 -22.89 -0.87
N ARG A 190 -18.83 -22.03 -1.19
CA ARG A 190 -18.71 -20.67 -0.62
C ARG A 190 -19.49 -19.61 -1.39
N ARG A 191 -19.98 -19.95 -2.59
CA ARG A 191 -20.72 -19.04 -3.48
C ARG A 191 -22.24 -19.22 -3.41
N THR A 192 -22.68 -20.39 -2.95
CA THR A 192 -24.06 -20.68 -2.50
C THR A 192 -24.28 -20.17 -1.09
#